data_AF-A0A7C1JRA4-F1
#
_entry.id   AF-A0A7C1JRA4-F1
#
_cell.length_a   1.000
_cell.length_b   1.000
_cell.length_c   1.000
_cell.angle_alpha   90.00
_cell.angle_beta   90.00
_cell.angle_gamma   90.00
#
_symmetry.space_group_name_H-M   'P 1'
#
loop_
_entity.id
_entity.type
_entity.pdbx_description
1 polymer ?
#
loop_
_entity_poly.entity_id
_entity_poly.type
_entity_poly.pdbx_seq_one_letter_code
_entity_poly.pdbx_strand_id
1 'polypeptide(L)'
;MNAYREKSVRANLVWDEPPRPQKLGLVLGGGAARGIAHVGALLVLEEHGLYPDVITGTSVGSLVGGLYAAGVSARRLEALVPPFSGLIL
;
A
#
# COMPACT_ATOMS: atom_id res chain seq x y z
N MET A 1 -1.42 38.07 -33.48
CA MET A 1 -0.68 37.82 -32.22
C MET A 1 -1.71 37.59 -31.12
N ASN A 2 -1.95 36.43 -30.50
CA ASN A 2 -1.47 35.06 -30.69
C ASN A 2 -2.50 34.12 -30.00
N ALA A 3 -3.52 33.63 -30.72
CA ALA A 3 -4.52 32.67 -30.19
C ALA A 3 -4.02 31.20 -30.25
N TYR A 4 -2.71 31.00 -30.44
CA TYR A 4 -2.09 29.69 -30.67
C TYR A 4 -1.33 29.16 -29.43
N ARG A 5 -1.39 29.84 -28.28
CA ARG A 5 -0.61 29.51 -27.07
C ARG A 5 -1.44 29.09 -25.85
N GLU A 6 -2.63 28.54 -26.05
CA GLU A 6 -3.44 28.02 -24.92
C GLU A 6 -3.96 26.58 -25.10
N LYS A 7 -3.98 26.03 -26.33
CA LYS A 7 -4.47 24.66 -26.56
C LYS A 7 -3.41 23.57 -26.44
N SER A 8 -2.12 23.90 -26.30
CA SER A 8 -1.02 22.92 -26.29
C SER A 8 -0.63 22.39 -24.90
N VAL A 9 -1.29 22.82 -23.82
CA VAL A 9 -0.89 22.41 -22.44
C VAL A 9 -1.86 21.40 -21.81
N ARG A 10 -3.00 21.07 -22.43
CA ARG A 10 -4.04 20.24 -21.77
C ARG A 10 -4.50 18.97 -22.49
N ALA A 11 -3.85 18.52 -23.56
CA ALA A 11 -4.44 17.47 -24.39
C ALA A 11 -3.49 16.34 -24.80
N ASN A 12 -2.57 15.86 -23.94
CA ASN A 12 -1.79 14.63 -24.20
C ASN A 12 -1.31 13.95 -22.91
N LEU A 13 -2.23 13.60 -22.01
CA LEU A 13 -1.96 12.67 -20.90
C LEU A 13 -3.10 11.64 -20.81
N VAL A 14 -3.50 11.10 -21.96
CA VAL A 14 -4.34 9.90 -21.98
C VAL A 14 -3.50 8.85 -22.68
N TRP A 15 -2.95 7.94 -21.90
CA TRP A 15 -2.27 6.78 -22.41
C TRP A 15 -3.31 5.96 -23.16
N ASP A 16 -3.24 5.90 -24.50
CA ASP A 16 -4.07 5.04 -25.37
C ASP A 16 -3.72 3.54 -25.19
N GLU A 17 -3.26 3.16 -24.01
CA GLU A 17 -2.94 1.77 -23.71
C GLU A 17 -4.21 0.99 -23.38
N PRO A 18 -4.34 -0.24 -23.89
CA PRO A 18 -5.46 -1.11 -23.53
C PRO A 18 -5.53 -1.26 -22.01
N PRO A 19 -6.73 -1.42 -21.43
CA PRO A 19 -6.89 -1.56 -19.99
C PRO A 19 -5.96 -2.65 -19.48
N ARG A 20 -4.93 -2.27 -18.72
CA ARG A 20 -4.02 -3.23 -18.11
C ARG A 20 -4.80 -4.05 -17.09
N PRO A 21 -4.41 -5.32 -16.83
CA PRO A 21 -4.93 -6.06 -15.70
C PRO A 21 -4.89 -5.19 -14.45
N GLN A 22 -5.99 -5.13 -13.69
CA GLN A 22 -6.04 -4.31 -12.49
C GLN A 22 -5.05 -4.85 -11.48
N LYS A 23 -4.04 -4.05 -11.15
CA LYS A 23 -3.05 -4.36 -10.11
C LYS A 23 -3.45 -3.66 -8.82
N LEU A 24 -3.31 -4.37 -7.71
CA LEU A 24 -3.50 -3.82 -6.37
C LEU A 24 -2.16 -3.30 -5.83
N GLY A 25 -2.07 -1.98 -5.68
CA GLY A 25 -0.94 -1.33 -4.99
C GLY A 25 -1.26 -1.05 -3.54
N LEU A 26 -0.38 -1.42 -2.62
CA LEU A 26 -0.49 -1.13 -1.18
C LEU A 26 0.63 -0.18 -0.73
N VAL A 27 0.24 0.92 -0.09
CA VAL A 27 1.16 1.94 0.45
C VAL A 27 1.06 1.96 1.97
N LEU A 28 2.16 1.66 2.65
CA LEU A 28 2.23 1.60 4.11
C LEU A 28 3.00 2.81 4.65
N GLY A 29 2.28 3.71 5.35
CA GLY A 29 2.90 4.86 6.02
C GLY A 29 3.88 4.47 7.13
N GLY A 30 4.60 5.45 7.67
CA GLY A 30 5.31 5.29 8.94
C GLY A 30 4.38 5.46 10.13
N GLY A 31 4.79 4.98 11.30
CA GLY A 31 4.05 5.15 12.55
C GLY A 31 4.64 4.28 13.63
N ALA A 32 5.35 4.88 14.60
CA ALA A 32 6.14 4.18 15.62
C ALA A 32 5.30 3.18 16.45
N ALA A 33 4.64 3.64 17.51
CA ALA A 33 3.89 2.78 18.42
C ALA A 33 2.65 2.12 17.77
N ARG A 34 2.18 2.64 16.62
CA ARG A 34 0.97 2.17 15.93
C ARG A 34 1.26 1.26 14.73
N GLY A 35 2.50 0.79 14.57
CA GLY A 35 2.94 -0.03 13.44
C GLY A 35 2.12 -1.31 13.22
N ILE A 36 1.53 -1.85 14.30
CA ILE A 36 0.65 -3.03 14.25
C ILE A 36 -0.59 -2.83 13.36
N ALA A 37 -1.04 -1.59 13.18
CA ALA A 37 -2.19 -1.29 12.32
C ALA A 37 -1.96 -1.75 10.85
N HIS A 38 -0.70 -1.74 10.37
CA HIS A 38 -0.39 -2.26 9.05
C HIS A 38 -0.63 -3.77 8.93
N VAL A 39 -0.35 -4.53 9.99
CA VAL A 39 -0.62 -5.99 10.02
C VAL A 39 -2.12 -6.24 10.03
N GLY A 40 -2.90 -5.47 10.80
CA GLY A 40 -4.36 -5.54 10.80
C GLY A 40 -4.97 -5.30 9.41
N ALA A 41 -4.44 -4.31 8.67
CA ALA A 41 -4.86 -4.06 7.30
C ALA A 41 -4.54 -5.24 6.37
N LEU A 42 -3.36 -5.85 6.50
CA LEU A 42 -2.97 -7.02 5.72
C LEU A 42 -3.86 -8.24 6.02
N LEU A 43 -4.23 -8.46 7.28
CA LEU A 43 -5.16 -9.54 7.67
C LEU A 43 -6.50 -9.40 6.96
N VAL A 44 -7.11 -8.21 6.98
CA VAL A 44 -8.39 -7.96 6.31
C VAL A 44 -8.29 -8.14 4.80
N LEU A 45 -7.17 -7.72 4.19
CA LEU A 45 -6.92 -7.95 2.76
C LEU A 45 -6.86 -9.44 2.43
N GLU A 46 -6.07 -10.24 3.19
CA GLU A 46 -6.00 -11.69 3.00
C GLU A 46 -7.37 -12.36 3.18
N GLU A 47 -8.16 -11.95 4.20
CA GLU A 47 -9.51 -12.46 4.48
C GLU A 47 -10.47 -12.25 3.31
N HIS A 48 -10.29 -11.18 2.53
CA HIS A 48 -11.12 -10.88 1.35
C HIS A 48 -10.50 -11.39 0.04
N GLY A 49 -9.41 -12.16 0.11
CA GLY A 49 -8.71 -12.68 -1.07
C GLY A 49 -7.99 -11.60 -1.88
N LEU A 50 -7.68 -10.46 -1.27
CA LEU A 50 -6.98 -9.35 -1.90
C LEU A 50 -5.49 -9.42 -1.57
N TYR A 51 -4.67 -9.63 -2.61
CA TYR A 51 -3.21 -9.74 -2.47
C TYR A 51 -2.55 -8.62 -3.29
N PRO A 52 -1.81 -7.70 -2.64
CA PRO A 52 -1.14 -6.62 -3.36
C PRO A 52 -0.07 -7.15 -4.32
N ASP A 53 -0.08 -6.66 -5.56
CA ASP A 53 0.97 -6.92 -6.55
C ASP A 53 2.23 -6.10 -6.27
N VAL A 54 2.05 -4.93 -5.66
CA VAL A 54 3.12 -3.97 -5.37
C VAL A 54 2.90 -3.42 -3.97
N ILE A 55 3.98 -3.43 -3.18
CA ILE A 55 3.98 -2.87 -1.83
C ILE A 55 5.10 -1.85 -1.74
N THR A 56 4.78 -0.69 -1.18
CA THR A 56 5.77 0.31 -0.79
C THR A 56 5.49 0.76 0.63
N GLY A 57 6.52 1.16 1.36
CA GLY A 57 6.33 1.70 2.69
C GLY A 57 7.50 2.49 3.21
N THR A 58 7.25 3.22 4.30
CA THR A 58 8.23 4.09 4.97
C THR A 58 8.39 3.68 6.43
N SER A 59 9.64 3.58 6.92
CA SER A 59 9.96 3.21 8.32
C SER A 59 9.30 1.88 8.71
N VAL A 60 8.45 1.85 9.74
CA VAL A 60 7.73 0.63 10.16
C VAL A 60 6.89 0.03 9.02
N GLY A 61 6.31 0.86 8.16
CA GLY A 61 5.62 0.39 6.96
C GLY A 61 6.54 -0.34 5.98
N SER A 62 7.80 0.09 5.84
CA SER A 62 8.79 -0.64 5.01
C SER A 62 9.14 -2.00 5.60
N LEU A 63 9.25 -2.10 6.92
CA LEU A 63 9.55 -3.36 7.61
C LEU A 63 8.40 -4.35 7.43
N VAL A 64 7.17 -3.94 7.77
CA VAL A 64 5.98 -4.79 7.64
C VAL A 64 5.74 -5.17 6.18
N GLY A 65 5.76 -4.19 5.28
CA GLY A 65 5.54 -4.41 3.85
C GLY A 65 6.62 -5.26 3.20
N GLY A 66 7.88 -5.07 3.59
CA GLY A 66 9.01 -5.85 3.08
C GLY A 66 8.96 -7.32 3.52
N LEU A 67 8.63 -7.58 4.80
CA LEU A 67 8.45 -8.95 5.28
C LEU A 67 7.26 -9.63 4.61
N TYR A 68 6.14 -8.91 4.45
CA TYR A 68 4.97 -9.44 3.76
C TYR A 68 5.29 -9.77 2.29
N ALA A 69 5.95 -8.87 1.57
CA ALA A 69 6.40 -9.08 0.20
C ALA A 69 7.41 -10.24 0.08
N ALA A 70 8.17 -10.54 1.14
CA ALA A 70 9.08 -11.68 1.22
C ALA A 70 8.36 -13.03 1.50
N GLY A 71 7.02 -13.04 1.56
CA GLY A 71 6.20 -14.24 1.76
C GLY A 71 5.88 -14.56 3.22
N VAL A 72 6.11 -13.62 4.15
CA VAL A 72 5.63 -13.76 5.53
C VAL A 72 4.15 -13.38 5.58
N SER A 73 3.27 -14.36 5.84
CA SER A 73 1.82 -14.11 5.88
C SER A 73 1.43 -13.10 6.97
N ALA A 74 0.28 -12.44 6.79
CA ALA A 74 -0.22 -11.46 7.76
C ALA A 74 -0.37 -12.06 9.16
N ARG A 75 -0.85 -13.30 9.26
CA ARG A 75 -0.94 -14.05 10.53
C ARG A 75 0.42 -14.31 11.19
N ARG A 76 1.47 -14.56 10.39
CA ARG A 76 2.81 -14.75 10.93
C ARG A 76 3.41 -13.42 11.40
N LEU A 77 3.12 -12.32 10.69
CA LEU A 77 3.49 -10.97 11.13
C LEU A 77 2.81 -10.60 12.45
N GLU A 78 1.52 -10.94 12.60
CA GLU A 78 0.78 -10.73 13.86
C GLU A 78 1.46 -11.44 15.03
N ALA A 79 1.87 -12.70 14.86
CA ALA A 79 2.55 -13.47 15.90
C ALA A 79 3.96 -12.95 16.26
N LEU A 80 4.60 -12.18 15.37
CA LEU A 80 5.89 -11.54 15.64
C LEU A 80 5.76 -10.26 16.48
N VAL A 81 4.55 -9.70 16.57
CA VAL A 81 4.31 -8.52 17.39
C VAL A 81 3.86 -8.96 18.78
N PRO A 82 4.57 -8.55 19.85
CA PRO A 82 4.13 -8.87 21.20
C PRO A 82 2.72 -8.30 21.44
N PRO A 83 1.84 -9.03 22.15
CA PRO A 83 0.50 -8.55 22.44
C PRO A 83 0.59 -7.19 23.13
N PHE A 84 0.01 -6.18 22.49
CA PHE A 84 0.00 -4.80 22.98
C PHE A 84 -1.01 -4.70 24.13
N SER A 85 -0.62 -5.12 25.34
CA SER A 85 -1.49 -5.17 26.52
C SER A 85 -1.82 -3.79 27.11
N GLY A 86 -1.82 -2.73 26.32
CA GLY A 86 -2.14 -1.39 26.80
C GLY A 86 -1.99 -0.34 25.72
N LEU A 87 -3.06 -0.10 24.94
CA LEU A 87 -3.55 1.23 24.55
C LEU A 87 -4.68 1.09 23.51
N ILE A 88 -5.79 0.45 23.88
CA ILE A 88 -7.15 0.77 23.37
C ILE A 88 -8.12 0.46 24.52
N LEU A 89 -8.25 1.41 25.45
CA LEU A 89 -9.45 1.81 26.18
C LEU A 89 -9.20 3.23 26.72
#